data_AF-S7XAS2-F1
#
_entry.id   AF-S7XAS2-F1
#
_cell.length_a   1.000
_cell.length_b   1.000
_cell.length_c   1.000
_cell.angle_alpha   90.00
_cell.angle_beta   90.00
_cell.angle_gamma   90.00
#
_symmetry.space_group_name_H-M   'P 1'
#
loop_
_entity.id
_entity.type
_entity.pdbx_description
1 polymer ?
#
loop_
_entity_poly.entity_id
_entity_poly.type
_entity_poly.pdbx_seq_one_letter_code
_entity_poly.pdbx_strand_id
1 'polypeptide(L)'
;MKFNRIFYDSHVNFKSISKKRIVLSFIIGLLSAIILYSFYDVLRETDRMLFLNFENRPVIIPESERQLYNLFFAAISMVIGNSIGISYLFSRPQKAFSRRNNKRNRVLNDQAFLGATFLHWFTKIWFLFCVFASQFMGSKFIDTFLWPSILLVIVLYLDSWKTLITVIKNNRWKIQSIHLIVFVVLTFMLSRVYFIDYKSLDASMMASNPTVDVPSSVYLNDNYRRYSYDNLVIKMDFDSKHLVCLFNEANEQIEWSDLYRLILDFNEGQYYSSRTLVRLRANRNIPIKYIKEFELQLLEMNQWRLVYEVANNDELTESYYNNELDKRISPSLQEAFTRIGKPPRVPGWDFYKDQKFQDTLSVYISEGIKIDNREIPLYMLPEKLKSHINESSIMEYIYGDNVTYQDYIDVLSAHKISVWELRATENYEEIDAQIRKNIFSRDDKLYEERDRITKEYPFRITERFE
;
A
#
# COMPACT_ATOMS: atom_id res chain seq x y z
N MET A 1 -15.21 36.60 62.24
CA MET A 1 -16.03 35.46 61.79
C MET A 1 -15.51 34.93 60.45
N LYS A 2 -15.10 33.65 60.36
CA LYS A 2 -14.63 33.02 59.10
C LYS A 2 -15.83 32.49 58.30
N PHE A 3 -16.45 33.34 57.48
CA PHE A 3 -17.60 32.99 56.62
C PHE A 3 -17.24 31.99 55.48
N ASN A 4 -15.95 31.73 55.22
CA ASN A 4 -15.50 30.84 54.13
C ASN A 4 -16.01 29.38 54.25
N ARG A 5 -16.39 28.91 55.43
CA ARG A 5 -16.92 27.54 55.62
C ARG A 5 -18.42 27.38 55.36
N ILE A 6 -19.18 28.47 55.16
CA ILE A 6 -20.64 28.42 55.06
C ILE A 6 -21.10 28.13 53.62
N PHE A 7 -20.32 28.52 52.63
CA PHE A 7 -20.71 28.45 51.21
C PHE A 7 -20.03 27.33 50.40
N TYR A 8 -18.87 26.85 50.86
CA TYR A 8 -18.06 25.88 50.12
C TYR A 8 -17.86 24.59 50.91
N ASP A 9 -18.21 23.46 50.29
CA ASP A 9 -17.78 22.15 50.76
C ASP A 9 -16.60 21.67 49.91
N SER A 10 -15.47 21.43 50.56
CA SER A 10 -14.24 20.98 49.91
C SER A 10 -14.08 19.45 49.93
N HIS A 11 -15.10 18.73 50.39
CA HIS A 11 -15.07 17.27 50.50
C HIS A 11 -16.14 16.63 49.62
N VAL A 12 -15.74 15.56 48.93
CA VAL A 12 -16.67 14.65 48.26
C VAL A 12 -16.88 13.49 49.21
N ASN A 13 -18.08 13.39 49.80
CA ASN A 13 -18.38 12.31 50.71
C ASN A 13 -18.78 11.05 49.92
N PHE A 14 -17.82 10.15 49.67
CA PHE A 14 -18.07 8.87 49.00
C PHE A 14 -19.10 7.99 49.70
N LYS A 15 -19.25 8.09 51.03
CA LYS A 15 -20.28 7.35 51.78
C LYS A 15 -21.71 7.76 51.39
N SER A 16 -21.87 8.94 50.77
CA SER A 16 -23.17 9.45 50.33
C SER A 16 -23.58 8.98 48.92
N ILE A 17 -22.71 8.25 48.22
CA ILE A 17 -22.96 7.69 46.90
C ILE A 17 -23.56 6.28 47.10
N SER A 18 -24.71 6.01 46.49
CA SER A 18 -25.35 4.70 46.60
C SER A 18 -24.56 3.63 45.84
N LYS A 19 -24.54 2.40 46.37
CA LYS A 19 -23.93 1.24 45.67
C LYS A 19 -24.50 1.06 44.26
N LYS A 20 -25.82 1.22 44.10
CA LYS A 20 -26.51 1.18 42.80
C LYS A 20 -25.91 2.17 41.79
N ARG A 21 -25.59 3.38 42.23
CA ARG A 21 -25.01 4.40 41.35
C ARG A 21 -23.59 4.06 40.93
N ILE A 22 -22.78 3.51 41.82
CA ILE A 22 -21.41 3.05 41.51
C ILE A 22 -21.47 1.96 40.44
N VAL A 23 -22.35 0.97 40.62
CA VAL A 23 -22.56 -0.11 39.65
C VAL A 23 -23.03 0.48 38.31
N LEU A 24 -24.01 1.38 38.33
CA LEU A 24 -24.54 1.99 37.12
C LEU A 24 -23.52 2.86 36.38
N SER A 25 -22.65 3.61 37.08
CA SER A 25 -21.54 4.35 36.44
C SER A 25 -20.57 3.41 35.72
N PHE A 26 -20.28 2.25 36.32
CA PHE A 26 -19.39 1.28 35.71
C PHE A 26 -20.03 0.67 34.45
N ILE A 27 -21.30 0.28 34.53
CA ILE A 27 -22.06 -0.25 33.38
C ILE A 27 -22.14 0.79 32.26
N ILE A 28 -22.49 2.04 32.57
CA ILE A 28 -22.58 3.12 31.57
C ILE A 28 -21.22 3.32 30.91
N GLY A 29 -20.15 3.42 31.70
CA GLY A 29 -18.80 3.61 31.15
C GLY A 29 -18.36 2.47 30.24
N LEU A 30 -18.62 1.22 30.64
CA LEU A 30 -18.29 0.04 29.85
C LEU A 30 -19.11 -0.03 28.55
N LEU A 31 -20.41 0.22 28.61
CA LEU A 31 -21.27 0.27 27.42
C LEU A 31 -20.83 1.39 26.46
N SER A 32 -20.47 2.56 26.99
CA SER A 32 -19.92 3.65 26.17
C SER A 32 -18.59 3.24 25.51
N ALA A 33 -17.70 2.55 26.22
CA ALA A 33 -16.45 2.04 25.64
C ALA A 33 -16.72 1.02 24.53
N ILE A 34 -17.67 0.10 24.72
CA ILE A 34 -18.05 -0.89 23.71
C ILE A 34 -18.58 -0.20 22.43
N ILE A 35 -19.48 0.78 22.59
CA ILE A 35 -20.05 1.53 21.45
C ILE A 35 -18.95 2.28 20.68
N LEU A 36 -18.07 2.99 21.40
CA LEU A 36 -16.97 3.73 20.77
C LEU A 36 -15.98 2.79 20.06
N TYR A 37 -15.67 1.65 20.68
CA TYR A 37 -14.79 0.64 20.08
C TYR A 37 -15.42 0.05 18.82
N SER A 38 -16.70 -0.31 18.84
CA SER A 38 -17.40 -0.79 17.63
C SER A 38 -17.41 0.26 16.53
N PHE A 39 -17.54 1.55 16.88
CA PHE A 39 -17.49 2.63 15.91
C PHE A 39 -16.10 2.74 15.26
N TYR A 40 -15.01 2.64 16.03
CA TYR A 40 -13.66 2.65 15.47
C TYR A 40 -13.36 1.40 14.62
N ASP A 41 -13.86 0.23 15.01
CA ASP A 41 -13.73 -1.01 14.22
C ASP A 41 -14.41 -0.84 12.84
N VAL A 42 -15.63 -0.31 12.82
CA VAL A 42 -16.35 0.02 11.58
C VAL A 42 -15.65 1.08 10.75
N LEU A 43 -15.11 2.12 11.39
CA LEU A 43 -14.42 3.20 10.69
C LEU A 43 -13.15 2.68 9.98
N ARG A 44 -12.36 1.81 10.63
CA ARG A 44 -11.19 1.17 10.00
C ARG A 44 -11.58 0.36 8.77
N GLU A 45 -12.59 -0.49 8.89
CA GLU A 45 -13.02 -1.32 7.75
C GLU A 45 -13.62 -0.46 6.65
N THR A 46 -14.33 0.62 6.98
CA THR A 46 -14.84 1.59 5.99
C THR A 46 -13.68 2.24 5.24
N ASP A 47 -12.65 2.73 5.94
CA ASP A 47 -11.43 3.29 5.33
C ASP A 47 -10.81 2.26 4.36
N ARG A 48 -10.64 1.01 4.80
CA ARG A 48 -10.15 -0.09 3.97
C ARG A 48 -10.99 -0.34 2.71
N MET A 49 -12.33 -0.30 2.81
CA MET A 49 -13.22 -0.47 1.65
C MET A 49 -13.12 0.68 0.63
N LEU A 50 -12.81 1.90 1.08
CA LEU A 50 -12.65 3.03 0.15
C LEU A 50 -11.44 2.84 -0.78
N PHE A 51 -10.48 2.00 -0.41
CA PHE A 51 -9.25 1.74 -1.18
C PHE A 51 -9.27 0.45 -2.00
N LEU A 52 -10.34 -0.32 -1.92
CA LEU A 52 -10.46 -1.66 -2.54
C LEU A 52 -10.32 -1.64 -4.07
N ASN A 53 -10.61 -0.51 -4.71
CA ASN A 53 -10.53 -0.33 -6.17
C ASN A 53 -9.22 0.32 -6.65
N PHE A 54 -8.31 0.72 -5.77
CA PHE A 54 -7.02 1.23 -6.23
C PHE A 54 -6.18 0.04 -6.71
N GLU A 55 -5.88 0.00 -8.01
CA GLU A 55 -4.90 -0.91 -8.61
C GLU A 55 -5.24 -2.42 -8.58
N ASN A 56 -6.51 -2.77 -8.31
CA ASN A 56 -7.02 -4.15 -8.27
C ASN A 56 -6.25 -5.08 -7.32
N ARG A 57 -5.82 -4.57 -6.16
CA ARG A 57 -5.18 -5.40 -5.12
C ARG A 57 -6.07 -5.49 -3.87
N PRO A 58 -6.17 -6.69 -3.25
CA PRO A 58 -6.87 -6.83 -1.99
C PRO A 58 -6.05 -6.18 -0.88
N VAL A 59 -6.62 -5.20 -0.17
CA VAL A 59 -5.97 -4.58 0.99
C VAL A 59 -6.21 -5.45 2.22
N ILE A 60 -5.23 -6.31 2.53
CA ILE A 60 -5.30 -7.22 3.67
C ILE A 60 -4.38 -6.71 4.77
N ILE A 61 -4.97 -6.47 5.95
CA ILE A 61 -4.24 -6.06 7.14
C ILE A 61 -3.73 -7.33 7.85
N PRO A 62 -2.41 -7.49 8.06
CA PRO A 62 -1.86 -8.59 8.83
C PRO A 62 -2.50 -8.70 10.23
N GLU A 63 -2.64 -9.92 10.74
CA GLU A 63 -3.31 -10.16 12.03
C GLU A 63 -2.59 -9.46 13.21
N SER A 64 -1.26 -9.35 13.16
CA SER A 64 -0.46 -8.61 14.15
C SER A 64 -0.81 -7.12 14.18
N GLU A 65 -0.90 -6.49 13.00
CA GLU A 65 -1.28 -5.09 12.84
C GLU A 65 -2.73 -4.85 13.28
N ARG A 66 -3.64 -5.75 12.89
CA ARG A 66 -5.05 -5.72 13.29
C ARG A 66 -5.22 -5.77 14.81
N GLN A 67 -4.48 -6.65 15.49
CA GLN A 67 -4.51 -6.74 16.95
C GLN A 67 -3.98 -5.48 17.62
N LEU A 68 -2.98 -4.84 17.02
CA LEU A 68 -2.44 -3.58 17.51
C LEU A 68 -3.44 -2.43 17.36
N TYR A 69 -4.12 -2.31 16.20
CA TYR A 69 -5.22 -1.37 16.01
C TYR A 69 -6.34 -1.60 17.02
N ASN A 70 -6.78 -2.84 17.20
CA ASN A 70 -7.83 -3.19 18.16
C ASN A 70 -7.43 -2.81 19.59
N LEU A 71 -6.17 -3.05 19.98
CA LEU A 71 -5.67 -2.68 21.30
C LEU A 71 -5.68 -1.17 21.52
N PHE A 72 -5.24 -0.41 20.52
CA PHE A 72 -5.24 1.04 20.57
C PHE A 72 -6.67 1.62 20.65
N PHE A 73 -7.57 1.16 19.78
CA PHE A 73 -8.98 1.59 19.81
C PHE A 73 -9.66 1.18 21.11
N ALA A 74 -9.42 -0.03 21.61
CA ALA A 74 -9.95 -0.47 22.89
C ALA A 74 -9.45 0.44 24.03
N ALA A 75 -8.17 0.81 24.03
CA ALA A 75 -7.60 1.66 25.07
C ALA A 75 -8.22 3.07 25.08
N ILE A 76 -8.33 3.71 23.91
CA ILE A 76 -8.98 5.02 23.78
C ILE A 76 -10.45 4.94 24.22
N SER A 77 -11.18 3.95 23.72
CA SER A 77 -12.57 3.75 24.08
C SER A 77 -12.76 3.50 25.57
N MET A 78 -11.87 2.75 26.21
CA MET A 78 -11.89 2.52 27.66
C MET A 78 -11.57 3.80 28.45
N VAL A 79 -10.65 4.65 27.99
CA VAL A 79 -10.37 5.93 28.65
C VAL A 79 -11.60 6.85 28.59
N ILE A 80 -12.21 6.98 27.42
CA ILE A 80 -13.39 7.83 27.23
C ILE A 80 -14.59 7.26 27.99
N GLY A 81 -14.83 5.95 27.90
CA GLY A 81 -15.88 5.26 28.64
C GLY A 81 -15.71 5.43 30.15
N ASN A 82 -14.48 5.33 30.66
CA ASN A 82 -14.19 5.61 32.06
C ASN A 82 -14.50 7.07 32.43
N SER A 83 -14.13 8.04 31.60
CA SER A 83 -14.45 9.46 31.81
C SER A 83 -15.98 9.70 31.88
N ILE A 84 -16.75 9.06 31.01
CA ILE A 84 -18.22 9.11 31.02
C ILE A 84 -18.78 8.49 32.31
N GLY A 85 -18.26 7.32 32.70
CA GLY A 85 -18.65 6.63 33.94
C GLY A 85 -18.36 7.49 35.19
N ILE A 86 -17.18 8.09 35.27
CA ILE A 86 -16.77 9.00 36.34
C ILE A 86 -17.68 10.23 36.37
N SER A 87 -17.95 10.83 35.21
CA SER A 87 -18.85 11.97 35.07
C SER A 87 -20.25 11.62 35.59
N TYR A 88 -20.79 10.45 35.24
CA TYR A 88 -22.07 9.96 35.74
C TYR A 88 -22.04 9.69 37.27
N LEU A 89 -20.93 9.15 37.79
CA LEU A 89 -20.78 8.89 39.23
C LEU A 89 -20.90 10.20 40.03
N PHE A 90 -20.35 11.30 39.51
CA PHE A 90 -20.31 12.60 40.19
C PHE A 90 -21.43 13.57 39.78
N SER A 91 -22.26 13.26 38.77
CA SER A 91 -23.36 14.10 38.26
C SER A 91 -24.59 14.17 39.19
N ARG A 92 -24.45 14.67 40.41
CA ARG A 92 -25.60 14.78 41.33
C ARG A 92 -26.32 16.12 41.11
N PRO A 93 -27.64 16.13 40.81
CA PRO A 93 -28.39 17.38 40.73
C PRO A 93 -28.24 18.12 42.08
N GLN A 94 -27.70 19.33 42.02
CA GLN A 94 -27.63 20.21 43.18
C GLN A 94 -28.99 20.87 43.33
N LYS A 95 -29.62 20.73 44.51
CA LYS A 95 -30.78 21.57 44.85
C LYS A 95 -30.32 23.03 44.79
N ALA A 96 -31.17 23.95 44.32
CA ALA A 96 -30.83 25.37 44.11
C ALA A 96 -30.19 26.04 45.34
N PHE A 97 -30.48 25.55 46.55
CA PHE A 97 -29.98 26.06 47.83
C PHE A 97 -28.88 25.20 48.49
N SER A 98 -28.36 24.18 47.81
CA SER A 98 -27.29 23.33 48.37
C SER A 98 -25.89 23.94 48.18
N ARG A 99 -24.99 23.72 49.15
CA ARG A 99 -23.60 24.22 49.09
C ARG A 99 -22.93 23.80 47.78
N ARG A 100 -22.26 24.75 47.11
CA ARG A 100 -21.50 24.48 45.89
C ARG A 100 -20.26 23.66 46.25
N ASN A 101 -20.10 22.51 45.60
CA ASN A 101 -18.92 21.66 45.74
C ASN A 101 -17.99 21.90 44.55
N ASN A 102 -17.08 22.85 44.71
CA ASN A 102 -16.16 23.27 43.64
C ASN A 102 -15.27 22.11 43.16
N LYS A 103 -14.92 21.16 44.03
CA LYS A 103 -14.13 19.99 43.62
C LYS A 103 -14.91 19.05 42.73
N ARG A 104 -16.18 18.80 43.05
CA ARG A 104 -17.06 17.99 42.21
C ARG A 104 -17.29 18.64 40.85
N ASN A 105 -17.57 19.95 40.83
CA ASN A 105 -17.75 20.69 39.57
C ASN A 105 -16.45 20.72 38.75
N ARG A 106 -15.30 20.82 39.42
CA ARG A 106 -14.01 20.66 38.76
C ARG A 106 -13.84 19.27 38.15
N VAL A 107 -14.16 18.20 38.87
CA VAL A 107 -14.09 16.83 38.30
C VAL A 107 -15.03 16.69 37.10
N LEU A 108 -16.26 17.16 37.19
CA LEU A 108 -17.21 17.11 36.07
C LEU A 108 -16.71 17.93 34.87
N ASN A 109 -16.21 19.14 35.11
CA ASN A 109 -15.63 19.97 34.06
C ASN A 109 -14.38 19.32 33.48
N ASP A 110 -13.44 18.82 34.29
CA ASP A 110 -12.21 18.20 33.82
C ASP A 110 -12.53 16.94 33.00
N GLN A 111 -13.44 16.06 33.46
CA GLN A 111 -13.81 14.84 32.72
C GLN A 111 -14.62 15.12 31.45
N ALA A 112 -15.59 16.04 31.51
CA ALA A 112 -16.40 16.40 30.34
C ALA A 112 -15.60 17.24 29.33
N PHE A 113 -14.83 18.22 29.79
CA PHE A 113 -13.98 19.07 28.96
C PHE A 113 -12.87 18.25 28.33
N LEU A 114 -12.13 17.45 29.09
CA LEU A 114 -11.06 16.63 28.53
C LEU A 114 -11.64 15.62 27.55
N GLY A 115 -12.66 14.84 27.94
CA GLY A 115 -13.25 13.81 27.08
C GLY A 115 -13.83 14.39 25.79
N ALA A 116 -14.64 15.44 25.87
CA ALA A 116 -15.28 16.04 24.70
C ALA A 116 -14.31 16.87 23.85
N THR A 117 -13.39 17.63 24.45
CA THR A 117 -12.41 18.44 23.71
C THR A 117 -11.36 17.54 23.06
N PHE A 118 -10.88 16.52 23.79
CA PHE A 118 -10.04 15.48 23.21
C PHE A 118 -10.78 14.77 22.09
N LEU A 119 -12.00 14.26 22.30
CA LEU A 119 -12.72 13.56 21.25
C LEU A 119 -12.98 14.46 20.04
N HIS A 120 -13.30 15.73 20.24
CA HIS A 120 -13.48 16.69 19.14
C HIS A 120 -12.18 16.92 18.37
N TRP A 121 -11.09 17.22 19.08
CA TRP A 121 -9.77 17.45 18.50
C TRP A 121 -9.22 16.20 17.84
N PHE A 122 -9.28 15.07 18.55
CA PHE A 122 -8.88 13.75 18.07
C PHE A 122 -9.70 13.39 16.86
N THR A 123 -11.03 13.48 16.86
CA THR A 123 -11.82 13.14 15.67
C THR A 123 -11.47 14.04 14.49
N LYS A 124 -11.25 15.35 14.68
CA LYS A 124 -10.82 16.25 13.60
C LYS A 124 -9.43 15.92 13.06
N ILE A 125 -8.46 15.78 13.95
CA ILE A 125 -7.07 15.53 13.56
C ILE A 125 -6.89 14.10 13.11
N TRP A 126 -7.48 13.11 13.76
CA TRP A 126 -7.53 11.72 13.32
C TRP A 126 -8.19 11.61 11.94
N PHE A 127 -9.34 12.25 11.73
CA PHE A 127 -10.00 12.18 10.42
C PHE A 127 -9.18 12.86 9.33
N LEU A 128 -8.50 13.98 9.60
CA LEU A 128 -7.62 14.59 8.61
C LEU A 128 -6.32 13.79 8.46
N PHE A 129 -5.57 13.65 9.56
CA PHE A 129 -4.26 13.07 9.58
C PHE A 129 -4.26 11.57 9.37
N CYS A 130 -5.12 10.79 10.01
CA CYS A 130 -5.06 9.33 9.89
C CYS A 130 -5.71 8.84 8.60
N VAL A 131 -6.76 9.48 8.08
CA VAL A 131 -7.27 9.14 6.75
C VAL A 131 -6.18 9.43 5.72
N PHE A 132 -5.56 10.62 5.71
CA PHE A 132 -4.52 10.91 4.73
C PHE A 132 -3.20 10.16 5.00
N ALA A 133 -2.74 10.03 6.24
CA ALA A 133 -1.46 9.38 6.53
C ALA A 133 -1.55 7.85 6.51
N SER A 134 -2.67 7.23 6.90
CA SER A 134 -2.87 5.79 6.67
C SER A 134 -2.79 5.49 5.17
N GLN A 135 -3.29 6.40 4.33
CA GLN A 135 -3.25 6.39 2.86
C GLN A 135 -1.92 6.78 2.21
N PHE A 136 -0.91 7.23 2.94
CA PHE A 136 0.43 7.45 2.35
C PHE A 136 1.49 6.54 2.96
N MET A 137 1.23 5.95 4.13
CA MET A 137 2.23 5.18 4.87
C MET A 137 1.94 3.68 4.93
N GLY A 138 0.74 3.23 4.58
CA GLY A 138 0.42 1.80 4.46
C GLY A 138 0.64 1.08 5.79
N SER A 139 1.27 -0.11 5.75
CA SER A 139 1.64 -0.88 6.96
C SER A 139 2.61 -0.13 7.87
N LYS A 140 3.49 0.73 7.32
CA LYS A 140 4.45 1.54 8.09
C LYS A 140 3.80 2.66 8.91
N PHE A 141 2.53 2.97 8.64
CA PHE A 141 1.78 3.92 9.47
C PHE A 141 1.84 3.49 10.94
N ILE A 142 1.59 2.21 11.21
CA ILE A 142 1.58 1.70 12.57
C ILE A 142 2.96 1.78 13.20
N ASP A 143 3.99 1.31 12.50
CA ASP A 143 5.37 1.33 13.03
C ASP A 143 5.81 2.74 13.38
N THR A 144 5.42 3.72 12.55
CA THR A 144 5.77 5.12 12.78
C THR A 144 4.97 5.73 13.93
N PHE A 145 3.67 5.41 14.04
CA PHE A 145 2.79 6.03 15.04
C PHE A 145 2.58 5.20 16.30
N LEU A 146 3.22 4.04 16.44
CA LEU A 146 3.09 3.16 17.61
C LEU A 146 3.41 3.89 18.91
N TRP A 147 4.59 4.51 18.98
CA TRP A 147 5.03 5.23 20.19
C TRP A 147 4.17 6.46 20.50
N PRO A 148 3.87 7.35 19.54
CA PRO A 148 2.89 8.41 19.73
C PRO A 148 1.52 7.91 20.22
N SER A 149 1.03 6.80 19.68
CA SER A 149 -0.25 6.20 20.04
C SER A 149 -0.26 5.67 21.47
N ILE A 150 0.80 4.96 21.88
CA ILE A 150 0.97 4.50 23.27
C ILE A 150 1.06 5.69 24.22
N LEU A 151 1.87 6.70 23.88
CA LEU A 151 2.04 7.91 24.69
C LEU A 151 0.71 8.64 24.85
N LEU A 152 -0.08 8.74 23.77
CA LEU A 152 -1.40 9.36 23.79
C LEU A 152 -2.33 8.68 24.80
N VAL A 153 -2.44 7.35 24.73
CA VAL A 153 -3.24 6.56 25.68
C VAL A 153 -2.77 6.79 27.11
N ILE A 154 -1.46 6.75 27.35
CA ILE A 154 -0.88 6.98 28.69
C ILE A 154 -1.23 8.38 29.20
N VAL A 155 -1.06 9.41 28.38
CA VAL A 155 -1.33 10.81 28.75
C VAL A 155 -2.81 10.99 29.10
N LEU A 156 -3.72 10.48 28.26
CA LEU A 156 -5.16 10.60 28.50
C LEU A 156 -5.58 9.87 29.78
N TYR A 157 -5.05 8.67 29.98
CA TYR A 157 -5.33 7.88 31.17
C TYR A 157 -4.76 8.53 32.45
N LEU A 158 -3.53 9.06 32.40
CA LEU A 158 -2.91 9.77 33.52
C LEU A 158 -3.64 11.07 33.87
N ASP A 159 -4.26 11.75 32.91
CA ASP A 159 -5.07 12.93 33.21
C ASP A 159 -6.36 12.55 33.96
N SER A 160 -7.06 11.49 33.52
CA SER A 160 -8.18 10.91 34.31
C SER A 160 -7.73 10.47 35.70
N TRP A 161 -6.54 9.87 35.82
CA TRP A 161 -5.95 9.46 37.10
C TRP A 161 -5.72 10.66 38.02
N LYS A 162 -5.16 11.75 37.50
CA LYS A 162 -4.90 13.00 38.24
C LYS A 162 -6.20 13.54 38.83
N THR A 163 -7.29 13.59 38.05
CA THR A 163 -8.59 14.03 38.55
C THR A 163 -9.09 13.12 39.67
N LEU A 164 -9.02 11.80 39.52
CA LEU A 164 -9.44 10.84 40.54
C LEU A 164 -8.65 10.95 41.85
N ILE A 165 -7.32 11.20 41.78
CA ILE A 165 -6.48 11.42 42.98
C ILE A 165 -6.98 12.60 43.81
N THR A 166 -7.51 13.66 43.19
CA THR A 166 -8.00 14.82 43.95
C THR A 166 -9.21 14.50 44.83
N VAL A 167 -9.95 13.45 44.47
CA VAL A 167 -11.17 13.03 45.17
C VAL A 167 -10.85 11.94 46.19
N ILE A 168 -9.99 10.97 45.85
CA ILE A 168 -9.64 9.83 46.70
C ILE A 168 -8.52 10.21 47.68
N LYS A 169 -8.85 10.34 48.97
CA LYS A 169 -7.87 10.73 50.01
C LYS A 169 -7.10 9.57 50.63
N ASN A 170 -7.80 8.53 51.10
CA ASN A 170 -7.18 7.39 51.80
C ASN A 170 -6.90 6.25 50.82
N ASN A 171 -5.76 5.57 50.97
CA ASN A 171 -5.33 4.47 50.11
C ASN A 171 -5.34 4.81 48.61
N ARG A 172 -5.15 6.09 48.26
CA ARG A 172 -5.23 6.59 46.88
C ARG A 172 -4.38 5.78 45.91
N TRP A 173 -3.15 5.46 46.29
CA TRP A 173 -2.25 4.68 45.44
C TRP A 173 -2.73 3.25 45.24
N LYS A 174 -3.22 2.57 46.29
CA LYS A 174 -3.76 1.20 46.18
C LYS A 174 -4.99 1.15 45.27
N ILE A 175 -5.93 2.08 45.46
CA ILE A 175 -7.16 2.14 44.64
C ILE A 175 -6.82 2.43 43.19
N GLN A 176 -5.87 3.33 42.95
CA GLN A 176 -5.45 3.68 41.60
C GLN A 176 -4.68 2.55 40.90
N SER A 177 -3.83 1.81 41.63
CA SER A 177 -3.19 0.61 41.08
C SER A 177 -4.21 -0.46 40.71
N ILE A 178 -5.24 -0.68 41.54
CA ILE A 178 -6.33 -1.60 41.21
C ILE A 178 -7.09 -1.10 39.97
N HIS A 179 -7.39 0.19 39.89
CA HIS A 179 -8.04 0.79 38.73
C HIS A 179 -7.22 0.61 37.45
N LEU A 180 -5.89 0.77 37.51
CA LEU A 180 -5.00 0.51 36.38
C LEU A 180 -5.06 -0.94 35.92
N ILE A 181 -4.98 -1.88 36.85
CA ILE A 181 -5.02 -3.30 36.52
C ILE A 181 -6.36 -3.64 35.86
N VAL A 182 -7.47 -3.15 36.41
CA VAL A 182 -8.81 -3.35 35.83
C VAL A 182 -8.90 -2.71 34.44
N PHE A 183 -8.38 -1.49 34.27
CA PHE A 183 -8.34 -0.80 32.98
C PHE A 183 -7.55 -1.59 31.93
N VAL A 184 -6.35 -2.07 32.26
CA VAL A 184 -5.52 -2.86 31.35
C VAL A 184 -6.19 -4.18 30.98
N VAL A 185 -6.74 -4.89 31.95
CA VAL A 185 -7.45 -6.17 31.72
C VAL A 185 -8.67 -5.96 30.82
N LEU A 186 -9.51 -4.97 31.11
CA LEU A 186 -10.70 -4.69 30.30
C LEU A 186 -10.34 -4.21 28.89
N THR A 187 -9.29 -3.41 28.75
CA THR A 187 -8.76 -2.98 27.45
C THR A 187 -8.32 -4.18 26.61
N PHE A 188 -7.56 -5.10 27.21
CA PHE A 188 -7.13 -6.32 26.52
C PHE A 188 -8.29 -7.25 26.19
N MET A 189 -9.30 -7.36 27.06
CA MET A 189 -10.50 -8.14 26.75
C MET A 189 -11.27 -7.54 25.58
N LEU A 190 -11.46 -6.22 25.58
CA LEU A 190 -12.20 -5.51 24.53
C LEU A 190 -11.46 -5.60 23.18
N SER A 191 -10.13 -5.55 23.16
CA SER A 191 -9.35 -5.65 21.91
C SER A 191 -9.42 -7.02 21.22
N ARG A 192 -9.89 -8.05 21.92
CA ARG A 192 -10.12 -9.39 21.37
C ARG A 192 -11.53 -9.56 20.79
N VAL A 193 -12.40 -8.56 20.94
CA VAL A 193 -13.75 -8.58 20.38
C VAL A 193 -13.68 -8.02 18.96
N TYR A 194 -14.21 -8.76 17.99
CA TYR A 194 -14.36 -8.30 16.60
C TYR A 194 -15.86 -8.06 16.35
N PHE A 195 -16.24 -6.84 15.96
CA PHE A 195 -17.63 -6.52 15.64
C PHE A 195 -17.93 -6.80 14.17
N ILE A 196 -16.91 -6.76 13.33
CA ILE A 196 -16.98 -7.09 11.91
C ILE A 196 -16.33 -8.44 11.66
N ASP A 197 -17.00 -9.27 10.85
CA ASP A 197 -16.40 -10.50 10.30
C ASP A 197 -15.40 -10.14 9.20
N TYR A 198 -14.24 -9.68 9.62
CA TYR A 198 -13.17 -9.28 8.72
C TYR A 198 -12.64 -10.46 7.91
N LYS A 199 -12.78 -11.71 8.38
CA LYS A 199 -12.33 -12.89 7.65
C LYS A 199 -13.19 -13.13 6.42
N SER A 200 -14.51 -12.97 6.55
CA SER A 200 -15.41 -13.02 5.40
C SER A 200 -15.13 -11.87 4.42
N LEU A 201 -14.80 -10.67 4.92
CA LEU A 201 -14.41 -9.55 4.05
C LEU A 201 -13.11 -9.84 3.31
N ASP A 202 -12.07 -10.30 4.02
CA ASP A 202 -10.76 -10.61 3.44
C ASP A 202 -10.88 -11.74 2.39
N ALA A 203 -11.69 -12.76 2.67
CA ALA A 203 -11.98 -13.83 1.71
C ALA A 203 -12.73 -13.31 0.47
N SER A 204 -13.71 -12.42 0.65
CA SER A 204 -14.43 -11.79 -0.46
C SER A 204 -13.50 -10.92 -1.32
N MET A 205 -12.60 -10.14 -0.70
CA MET A 205 -11.60 -9.35 -1.42
C MET A 205 -10.60 -10.20 -2.19
N MET A 206 -10.13 -11.30 -1.59
CA MET A 206 -9.25 -12.24 -2.28
C MET A 206 -9.95 -12.96 -3.43
N ALA A 207 -11.25 -13.25 -3.28
CA ALA A 207 -12.03 -13.89 -4.34
C ALA A 207 -12.25 -12.94 -5.52
N SER A 208 -12.50 -11.65 -5.27
CA SER A 208 -12.67 -10.65 -6.34
C SER A 208 -11.34 -10.25 -6.97
N ASN A 209 -10.28 -10.15 -6.18
CA ASN A 209 -8.96 -9.72 -6.61
C ASN A 209 -7.88 -10.65 -6.02
N PRO A 210 -7.64 -11.84 -6.60
CA PRO A 210 -6.59 -12.71 -6.08
C PRO A 210 -5.22 -12.05 -6.23
N THR A 211 -4.39 -12.25 -5.21
CA THR A 211 -2.99 -11.81 -5.23
C THR A 211 -2.19 -12.77 -6.11
N VAL A 212 -1.62 -12.26 -7.19
CA VAL A 212 -0.68 -12.99 -8.02
C VAL A 212 0.72 -12.74 -7.46
N ASP A 213 1.52 -13.80 -7.29
CA ASP A 213 2.91 -13.71 -6.82
C ASP A 213 3.80 -13.16 -7.94
N VAL A 214 3.74 -11.84 -8.15
CA VAL A 214 4.48 -11.13 -9.21
C VAL A 214 5.98 -11.13 -8.95
N PRO A 215 6.81 -11.06 -10.01
CA PRO A 215 8.27 -11.07 -9.85
C PRO A 215 8.79 -9.81 -9.15
N SER A 216 9.88 -9.96 -8.40
CA SER A 216 10.57 -8.83 -7.78
C SER A 216 11.50 -8.13 -8.77
N SER A 217 11.55 -6.80 -8.71
CA SER A 217 12.45 -5.95 -9.49
C SER A 217 13.31 -5.11 -8.56
N VAL A 218 14.60 -5.06 -8.86
CA VAL A 218 15.55 -4.14 -8.21
C VAL A 218 15.51 -2.72 -8.79
N TYR A 219 14.86 -2.52 -9.94
CA TYR A 219 14.72 -1.21 -10.58
C TYR A 219 13.53 -0.43 -9.99
N LEU A 220 13.80 0.78 -9.48
CA LEU A 220 12.81 1.63 -8.78
C LEU A 220 12.34 2.83 -9.63
N ASN A 221 13.06 3.20 -10.70
CA ASN A 221 12.92 4.53 -11.32
C ASN A 221 11.82 4.65 -12.40
N ASP A 222 11.16 3.56 -12.81
CA ASP A 222 9.99 3.64 -13.71
C ASP A 222 8.75 4.24 -13.01
N ASN A 223 8.72 4.27 -11.68
CA ASN A 223 7.59 4.74 -10.86
C ASN A 223 7.20 6.21 -11.11
N TYR A 224 8.11 7.05 -11.60
CA TYR A 224 7.80 8.45 -11.93
C TYR A 224 6.99 8.62 -13.22
N ARG A 225 6.90 7.58 -14.07
CA ARG A 225 6.16 7.59 -15.35
C ARG A 225 4.73 7.07 -15.24
N ARG A 226 4.19 6.95 -14.02
CA ARG A 226 2.79 6.61 -13.73
C ARG A 226 1.87 7.72 -14.21
N TYR A 227 1.72 7.81 -15.52
CA TYR A 227 0.59 8.49 -16.13
C TYR A 227 -0.64 7.66 -15.79
N SER A 228 -1.69 8.33 -15.33
CA SER A 228 -3.01 7.77 -15.03
C SER A 228 -3.72 7.30 -16.30
N TYR A 229 -3.12 6.36 -17.03
CA TYR A 229 -3.76 5.70 -18.15
C TYR A 229 -4.49 4.48 -17.61
N ASP A 230 -5.76 4.34 -17.98
CA ASP A 230 -6.50 3.11 -17.79
C ASP A 230 -5.75 2.03 -18.58
N ASN A 231 -5.12 1.11 -17.87
CA ASN A 231 -4.42 -0.02 -18.46
C ASN A 231 -5.36 -1.21 -18.51
N LEU A 232 -5.37 -1.94 -19.62
CA LEU A 232 -6.05 -3.24 -19.66
C LEU A 232 -5.22 -4.24 -18.85
N VAL A 233 -5.73 -4.66 -17.69
CA VAL A 233 -5.03 -5.61 -16.82
C VAL A 233 -5.34 -7.04 -17.25
N ILE A 234 -4.30 -7.77 -17.65
CA ILE A 234 -4.35 -9.21 -17.90
C ILE A 234 -3.54 -9.92 -16.83
N LYS A 235 -4.15 -10.93 -16.19
CA LYS A 235 -3.49 -11.75 -15.19
C LYS A 235 -3.08 -13.09 -15.82
N MET A 236 -1.93 -13.60 -15.43
CA MET A 236 -1.46 -14.93 -15.84
C MET A 236 -1.01 -15.70 -14.60
N ASP A 237 -1.62 -16.85 -14.35
CA ASP A 237 -1.32 -17.68 -13.18
C ASP A 237 -1.58 -19.15 -13.47
N PHE A 238 -1.24 -20.02 -12.53
CA PHE A 238 -1.50 -21.45 -12.60
C PHE A 238 -2.92 -21.78 -12.14
N ASP A 239 -3.61 -22.63 -12.89
CA ASP A 239 -4.88 -23.21 -12.45
C ASP A 239 -4.67 -24.32 -11.39
N SER A 240 -5.77 -24.90 -10.92
CA SER A 240 -5.73 -26.03 -9.97
C SER A 240 -4.94 -27.26 -10.46
N LYS A 241 -4.73 -27.41 -11.77
CA LYS A 241 -3.97 -28.49 -12.41
C LYS A 241 -2.53 -28.08 -12.74
N HIS A 242 -2.09 -26.91 -12.30
CA HIS A 242 -0.78 -26.32 -12.59
C HIS A 242 -0.55 -26.01 -14.08
N LEU A 243 -1.62 -25.69 -14.82
CA LEU A 243 -1.56 -25.20 -16.18
C LEU A 243 -1.62 -23.67 -16.19
N VAL A 244 -0.82 -23.05 -17.06
CA VAL A 244 -0.82 -21.59 -17.22
C VAL A 244 -2.12 -21.14 -17.87
N CYS A 245 -2.85 -20.25 -17.20
CA CYS A 245 -4.13 -19.70 -17.64
C CYS A 245 -4.08 -18.17 -17.66
N LEU A 246 -4.89 -17.57 -18.53
CA LEU A 246 -5.11 -16.13 -18.58
C LEU A 246 -6.40 -15.78 -17.86
N PHE A 247 -6.41 -14.64 -17.18
CA PHE A 247 -7.60 -14.08 -16.55
C PHE A 247 -7.73 -12.60 -16.85
N ASN A 248 -8.97 -12.12 -16.95
CA ASN A 248 -9.26 -10.69 -17.08
C ASN A 248 -9.19 -9.98 -15.71
N GLU A 249 -9.50 -8.68 -15.71
CA GLU A 249 -9.55 -7.85 -14.50
C GLU A 249 -10.54 -8.40 -13.46
N ALA A 250 -11.71 -8.85 -13.91
CA ALA A 250 -12.77 -9.48 -13.10
C ALA A 250 -12.44 -10.91 -12.63
N ASN A 251 -11.21 -11.39 -12.88
CA ASN A 251 -10.74 -12.71 -12.51
C ASN A 251 -11.48 -13.88 -13.20
N GLU A 252 -12.07 -13.61 -14.35
CA GLU A 252 -12.66 -14.64 -15.21
C GLU A 252 -11.57 -15.21 -16.11
N GLN A 253 -11.53 -16.53 -16.24
CA GLN A 253 -10.61 -17.20 -17.14
C GLN A 253 -10.95 -16.84 -18.59
N ILE A 254 -9.94 -16.47 -19.36
CA ILE A 254 -10.07 -16.09 -20.77
C ILE A 254 -9.19 -17.00 -21.63
N GLU A 255 -9.65 -17.29 -22.85
CA GLU A 255 -8.85 -18.02 -23.82
C GLU A 255 -7.88 -17.07 -24.54
N TRP A 256 -6.77 -17.62 -25.03
CA TRP A 256 -5.81 -16.86 -25.84
C TRP A 256 -6.45 -16.16 -27.05
N SER A 257 -7.51 -16.76 -27.63
CA SER A 257 -8.26 -16.19 -28.75
C SER A 257 -9.08 -14.96 -28.38
N ASP A 258 -9.45 -14.80 -27.10
CA ASP A 258 -10.32 -13.72 -26.65
C ASP A 258 -9.56 -12.41 -26.40
N LEU A 259 -8.22 -12.49 -26.27
CA LEU A 259 -7.35 -11.34 -26.01
C LEU A 259 -7.56 -10.20 -27.03
N TYR A 260 -7.76 -10.56 -28.31
CA TYR A 260 -8.02 -9.56 -29.35
C TYR A 260 -9.31 -8.78 -29.11
N ARG A 261 -10.39 -9.48 -28.76
CA ARG A 261 -11.68 -8.85 -28.48
C ARG A 261 -11.60 -7.96 -27.25
N LEU A 262 -10.96 -8.44 -26.17
CA LEU A 262 -10.77 -7.65 -24.96
C LEU A 262 -10.02 -6.34 -25.21
N ILE A 263 -8.96 -6.38 -26.01
CA ILE A 263 -8.19 -5.19 -26.38
C ILE A 263 -9.03 -4.25 -27.26
N LEU A 264 -9.79 -4.78 -28.23
CA LEU A 264 -10.69 -3.98 -29.05
C LEU A 264 -11.77 -3.30 -28.23
N ASP A 265 -12.49 -4.06 -27.40
CA ASP A 265 -13.59 -3.55 -26.57
C ASP A 265 -13.08 -2.48 -25.60
N PHE A 266 -11.90 -2.69 -25.01
CA PHE A 266 -11.26 -1.69 -24.16
C PHE A 266 -10.88 -0.42 -24.95
N ASN A 267 -10.38 -0.57 -26.16
CA ASN A 267 -10.02 0.56 -27.04
C ASN A 267 -11.24 1.34 -27.54
N GLU A 268 -12.37 0.68 -27.78
CA GLU A 268 -13.63 1.35 -28.20
C GLU A 268 -14.20 2.24 -27.10
N GLY A 269 -14.03 1.85 -25.83
CA GLY A 269 -14.46 2.64 -24.67
C GLY A 269 -13.60 3.87 -24.38
N GLN A 270 -12.36 3.90 -24.88
CA GLN A 270 -11.38 4.94 -24.56
C GLN A 270 -11.25 5.96 -25.70
N TYR A 271 -11.41 7.25 -25.39
CA TYR A 271 -11.27 8.36 -26.35
C TYR A 271 -9.87 8.46 -27.01
N TYR A 272 -8.88 7.69 -26.53
CA TYR A 272 -7.49 7.67 -27.02
C TYR A 272 -6.99 6.23 -27.28
N SER A 273 -7.61 5.53 -28.23
CA SER A 273 -7.31 4.13 -28.58
C SER A 273 -5.84 3.83 -28.95
N SER A 274 -5.04 4.83 -29.36
CA SER A 274 -3.62 4.64 -29.70
C SER A 274 -2.66 4.61 -28.49
N ARG A 275 -3.18 4.79 -27.27
CA ARG A 275 -2.37 4.89 -26.04
C ARG A 275 -2.69 3.84 -24.99
N THR A 276 -3.64 2.95 -25.25
CA THR A 276 -3.95 1.85 -24.35
C THR A 276 -2.71 1.00 -24.12
N LEU A 277 -2.31 0.86 -22.87
CA LEU A 277 -1.24 -0.05 -22.49
C LEU A 277 -1.89 -1.30 -21.88
N VAL A 278 -1.37 -2.45 -22.28
CA VAL A 278 -1.68 -3.70 -21.60
C VAL A 278 -0.75 -3.81 -20.39
N ARG A 279 -1.31 -4.13 -19.23
CA ARG A 279 -0.54 -4.46 -18.02
C ARG A 279 -0.63 -5.96 -17.80
N LEU A 280 0.52 -6.61 -17.71
CA LEU A 280 0.63 -8.02 -17.38
C LEU A 280 0.95 -8.22 -15.91
N ARG A 281 0.02 -8.83 -15.18
CA ARG A 281 0.21 -9.33 -13.82
C ARG A 281 0.40 -10.84 -13.87
N ALA A 282 1.64 -11.30 -13.91
CA ALA A 282 1.95 -12.71 -14.07
C ALA A 282 2.72 -13.28 -12.87
N ASN A 283 2.43 -14.53 -12.51
CA ASN A 283 3.15 -15.27 -11.48
C ASN A 283 4.63 -15.41 -11.87
N ARG A 284 5.54 -15.10 -10.94
CA ARG A 284 6.99 -15.10 -11.15
C ARG A 284 7.56 -16.44 -11.62
N ASN A 285 6.89 -17.54 -11.32
CA ASN A 285 7.33 -18.89 -11.66
C ASN A 285 6.83 -19.36 -13.04
N ILE A 286 6.08 -18.54 -13.77
CA ILE A 286 5.61 -18.91 -15.10
C ILE A 286 6.82 -19.09 -16.04
N PRO A 287 6.86 -20.18 -16.84
CA PRO A 287 7.88 -20.34 -17.85
C PRO A 287 7.87 -19.18 -18.84
N ILE A 288 9.04 -18.60 -19.11
CA ILE A 288 9.16 -17.37 -19.91
C ILE A 288 8.52 -17.50 -21.29
N LYS A 289 8.50 -18.72 -21.84
CA LYS A 289 7.85 -19.05 -23.12
C LYS A 289 6.42 -18.53 -23.20
N TYR A 290 5.61 -18.70 -22.15
CA TYR A 290 4.21 -18.24 -22.15
C TYR A 290 4.10 -16.71 -22.14
N ILE A 291 5.00 -16.03 -21.41
CA ILE A 291 5.08 -14.57 -21.39
C ILE A 291 5.45 -14.04 -22.79
N LYS A 292 6.38 -14.70 -23.47
CA LYS A 292 6.79 -14.34 -24.82
C LYS A 292 5.73 -14.65 -25.87
N GLU A 293 5.01 -15.76 -25.74
CA GLU A 293 3.84 -16.02 -26.59
C GLU A 293 2.79 -14.93 -26.43
N PHE A 294 2.57 -14.44 -25.21
CA PHE A 294 1.68 -13.30 -24.92
C PHE A 294 2.17 -11.99 -25.56
N GLU A 295 3.43 -11.62 -25.35
CA GLU A 295 4.06 -10.47 -26.01
C GLU A 295 3.88 -10.53 -27.54
N LEU A 296 4.03 -11.72 -28.13
CA LEU A 296 3.89 -11.92 -29.55
C LEU A 296 2.44 -11.79 -30.05
N GLN A 297 1.45 -12.19 -29.25
CA GLN A 297 0.03 -11.93 -29.57
C GLN A 297 -0.25 -10.42 -29.54
N LEU A 298 0.30 -9.69 -28.56
CA LEU A 298 0.14 -8.23 -28.51
C LEU A 298 0.74 -7.54 -29.74
N LEU A 299 1.92 -7.97 -30.19
CA LEU A 299 2.52 -7.47 -31.43
C LEU A 299 1.63 -7.69 -32.66
N GLU A 300 0.96 -8.84 -32.79
CA GLU A 300 0.00 -9.09 -33.89
C GLU A 300 -1.17 -8.10 -33.88
N MET A 301 -1.51 -7.58 -32.71
CA MET A 301 -2.61 -6.64 -32.52
C MET A 301 -2.13 -5.19 -32.58
N ASN A 302 -0.91 -4.94 -33.09
CA ASN A 302 -0.30 -3.63 -33.18
C ASN A 302 -0.08 -2.97 -31.80
N GLN A 303 0.05 -3.78 -30.74
CA GLN A 303 0.40 -3.34 -29.39
C GLN A 303 1.89 -3.58 -29.16
N TRP A 304 2.67 -2.50 -29.13
CA TRP A 304 4.13 -2.54 -29.12
C TRP A 304 4.72 -2.37 -27.73
N ARG A 305 3.90 -2.02 -26.74
CA ARG A 305 4.33 -1.74 -25.38
C ARG A 305 3.54 -2.61 -24.42
N LEU A 306 4.24 -3.09 -23.42
CA LEU A 306 3.70 -3.89 -22.35
C LEU A 306 4.25 -3.37 -21.03
N VAL A 307 3.37 -3.26 -20.06
CA VAL A 307 3.73 -2.92 -18.68
C VAL A 307 3.74 -4.19 -17.85
N TYR A 308 4.90 -4.56 -17.32
CA TYR A 308 5.01 -5.68 -16.39
C TYR A 308 4.73 -5.20 -14.97
N GLU A 309 3.76 -5.80 -14.30
CA GLU A 309 3.60 -5.61 -12.86
C GLU A 309 4.68 -6.40 -12.12
N VAL A 310 5.38 -5.72 -11.21
CA VAL A 310 6.47 -6.26 -10.40
C VAL A 310 6.27 -5.88 -8.93
N ALA A 311 6.97 -6.57 -8.03
CA ALA A 311 7.18 -6.14 -6.66
C ALA A 311 8.53 -5.42 -6.56
N ASN A 312 8.65 -4.38 -5.72
CA ASN A 312 9.94 -3.79 -5.39
C ASN A 312 9.90 -3.23 -3.96
N ASN A 313 11.06 -2.86 -3.43
CA ASN A 313 11.20 -2.32 -2.08
C ASN A 313 11.03 -0.79 -2.02
N ASP A 314 10.34 -0.17 -2.99
CA ASP A 314 10.06 1.27 -2.96
C ASP A 314 9.01 1.58 -1.89
N GLU A 315 9.50 2.02 -0.74
CA GLU A 315 8.68 2.29 0.45
C GLU A 315 7.53 3.28 0.21
N LEU A 316 7.67 4.18 -0.77
CA LEU A 316 6.66 5.18 -1.07
C LEU A 316 5.50 4.61 -1.89
N THR A 317 5.73 3.52 -2.61
CA THR A 317 4.80 3.05 -3.64
C THR A 317 4.33 1.62 -3.48
N GLU A 318 5.07 0.79 -2.75
CA GLU A 318 4.76 -0.61 -2.45
C GLU A 318 3.32 -0.81 -1.94
N SER A 319 2.81 0.13 -1.14
CA SER A 319 1.49 0.01 -0.51
C SER A 319 0.31 0.53 -1.33
N TYR A 320 0.53 1.29 -2.42
CA TYR A 320 -0.56 1.96 -3.17
C TYR A 320 -0.60 1.63 -4.64
N TYR A 321 0.57 1.39 -5.21
CA TYR A 321 0.71 1.29 -6.64
C TYR A 321 1.33 -0.03 -7.00
N ASN A 322 0.87 -0.56 -8.12
CA ASN A 322 1.59 -1.60 -8.81
C ASN A 322 2.93 -0.99 -9.23
N ASN A 323 4.03 -1.61 -8.81
CA ASN A 323 5.32 -1.28 -9.39
C ASN A 323 5.35 -1.87 -10.79
N GLU A 324 5.95 -1.12 -11.70
CA GLU A 324 5.79 -1.36 -13.12
C GLU A 324 7.12 -1.26 -13.84
N LEU A 325 7.32 -2.16 -14.81
CA LEU A 325 8.39 -2.02 -15.80
C LEU A 325 7.75 -1.89 -17.18
N ASP A 326 7.89 -0.72 -17.78
CA ASP A 326 7.46 -0.52 -19.16
C ASP A 326 8.52 -1.04 -20.13
N LYS A 327 8.09 -1.86 -21.08
CA LYS A 327 8.93 -2.39 -22.14
C LYS A 327 8.24 -2.24 -23.48
N ARG A 328 9.04 -1.84 -24.47
CA ARG A 328 8.70 -2.05 -25.87
C ARG A 328 9.00 -3.49 -26.28
N ILE A 329 7.98 -4.21 -26.76
CA ILE A 329 8.10 -5.61 -27.16
C ILE A 329 9.06 -5.74 -28.34
N SER A 330 9.98 -6.71 -28.29
CA SER A 330 10.98 -6.89 -29.33
C SER A 330 10.37 -7.53 -30.60
N PRO A 331 10.58 -6.96 -31.80
CA PRO A 331 10.07 -7.53 -33.04
C PRO A 331 10.76 -8.83 -33.42
N SER A 332 11.99 -9.06 -32.94
CA SER A 332 12.75 -10.31 -33.14
C SER A 332 12.05 -11.57 -32.63
N LEU A 333 11.09 -11.43 -31.71
CA LEU A 333 10.32 -12.54 -31.16
C LEU A 333 9.51 -13.31 -32.21
N GLN A 334 9.23 -12.69 -33.36
CA GLN A 334 8.53 -13.34 -34.48
C GLN A 334 9.32 -14.50 -35.08
N GLU A 335 10.65 -14.43 -35.04
CA GLU A 335 11.52 -15.48 -35.54
C GLU A 335 11.54 -16.69 -34.59
N ALA A 336 11.43 -16.42 -33.28
CA ALA A 336 11.45 -17.43 -32.22
C ALA A 336 10.22 -18.35 -32.19
N PHE A 337 9.06 -17.89 -32.67
CA PHE A 337 7.80 -18.66 -32.65
C PHE A 337 7.23 -18.86 -34.06
N THR A 338 7.96 -19.60 -34.89
CA THR A 338 7.57 -19.83 -36.27
C THR A 338 6.26 -20.64 -36.34
N ARG A 339 5.23 -20.09 -36.99
CA ARG A 339 3.96 -20.82 -37.21
C ARG A 339 4.02 -21.58 -38.54
N ILE A 340 3.92 -22.90 -38.47
CA ILE A 340 3.76 -23.76 -39.65
C ILE A 340 2.37 -23.52 -40.26
N GLY A 341 2.32 -23.16 -41.55
CA GLY A 341 1.07 -23.11 -42.32
C GLY A 341 0.21 -21.86 -42.16
N LYS A 342 0.70 -20.81 -41.49
CA LYS A 342 0.06 -19.48 -41.50
C LYS A 342 0.98 -18.49 -42.22
N PRO A 343 0.44 -17.47 -42.92
CA PRO A 343 1.27 -16.42 -43.51
C PRO A 343 2.13 -15.78 -42.41
N PRO A 344 3.39 -15.40 -42.72
CA PRO A 344 4.24 -14.72 -41.76
C PRO A 344 3.53 -13.48 -41.23
N ARG A 345 3.57 -13.29 -39.90
CA ARG A 345 3.10 -12.06 -39.25
C ARG A 345 3.94 -10.94 -39.84
N VAL A 346 3.37 -10.07 -40.67
CA VAL A 346 4.14 -8.92 -41.16
C VAL A 346 4.28 -7.99 -39.95
N PRO A 347 5.48 -7.75 -39.40
CA PRO A 347 5.62 -6.64 -38.49
C PRO A 347 5.26 -5.40 -39.32
N GLY A 348 4.19 -4.69 -38.94
CA GLY A 348 3.91 -3.40 -39.55
C GLY A 348 5.13 -2.46 -39.46
N TRP A 349 6.02 -2.71 -38.48
CA TRP A 349 7.24 -1.96 -38.25
C TRP A 349 8.24 -2.74 -37.37
N ASP A 350 9.44 -3.02 -37.89
CA ASP A 350 10.59 -3.46 -37.08
C ASP A 350 11.54 -2.27 -36.94
N PHE A 351 11.66 -1.76 -35.71
CA PHE A 351 12.44 -0.57 -35.39
C PHE A 351 13.95 -0.81 -35.32
N TYR A 352 14.40 -2.07 -35.41
CA TYR A 352 15.80 -2.46 -35.48
C TYR A 352 16.24 -2.92 -36.87
N LYS A 353 15.31 -3.27 -37.77
CA LYS A 353 15.61 -3.81 -39.10
C LYS A 353 16.62 -3.00 -39.92
N ASP A 354 16.51 -1.68 -39.86
CA ASP A 354 17.38 -0.78 -40.63
C ASP A 354 18.63 -0.34 -39.83
N GLN A 355 18.75 -0.74 -38.57
CA GLN A 355 19.87 -0.42 -37.71
C GLN A 355 20.97 -1.47 -37.86
N LYS A 356 22.19 -1.02 -38.15
CA LYS A 356 23.37 -1.88 -38.13
C LYS A 356 24.04 -1.75 -36.77
N PHE A 357 23.92 -2.79 -35.94
CA PHE A 357 24.63 -2.88 -34.68
C PHE A 357 26.06 -3.37 -34.94
N GLN A 358 27.04 -2.70 -34.32
CA GLN A 358 28.45 -3.10 -34.43
C GLN A 358 28.81 -4.11 -33.35
N ASP A 359 28.10 -4.06 -32.22
CA ASP A 359 28.36 -4.88 -31.04
C ASP A 359 27.04 -5.50 -30.56
N THR A 360 27.05 -6.81 -30.34
CA THR A 360 25.89 -7.57 -29.83
C THR A 360 26.36 -8.37 -28.63
N LEU A 361 25.86 -8.01 -27.45
CA LEU A 361 26.14 -8.76 -26.24
C LEU A 361 25.06 -9.82 -26.05
N SER A 362 25.45 -11.10 -26.20
CA SER A 362 24.56 -12.22 -25.89
C SER A 362 24.48 -12.46 -24.38
N VAL A 363 23.28 -12.34 -23.84
CA VAL A 363 22.94 -12.60 -22.43
C VAL A 363 22.11 -13.87 -22.38
N TYR A 364 22.74 -14.96 -21.93
CA TYR A 364 22.09 -16.26 -21.80
C TYR A 364 21.39 -16.33 -20.44
N ILE A 365 20.07 -16.51 -20.48
CA ILE A 365 19.20 -16.64 -19.32
C ILE A 365 18.84 -18.13 -19.26
N SER A 366 19.31 -18.85 -18.24
CA SER A 366 19.17 -20.30 -18.11
C SER A 366 19.14 -20.68 -16.62
N GLU A 367 19.72 -21.81 -16.21
CA GLU A 367 20.05 -22.11 -14.80
C GLU A 367 21.19 -21.17 -14.31
N GLY A 368 20.92 -19.87 -14.30
CA GLY A 368 21.90 -18.79 -14.11
C GLY A 368 22.04 -17.90 -15.34
N ILE A 369 22.56 -16.68 -15.11
CA ILE A 369 22.76 -15.65 -16.13
C ILE A 369 24.20 -15.74 -16.61
N LYS A 370 24.42 -15.99 -17.90
CA LYS A 370 25.76 -16.12 -18.49
C LYS A 370 26.02 -15.06 -19.53
N ILE A 371 27.21 -14.46 -19.46
CA ILE A 371 27.75 -13.52 -20.45
C ILE A 371 29.17 -13.99 -20.76
N ASP A 372 29.55 -14.05 -22.04
CA ASP A 372 30.86 -14.57 -22.47
C ASP A 372 31.16 -16.00 -21.95
N ASN A 373 30.13 -16.87 -21.89
CA ASN A 373 30.18 -18.22 -21.31
C ASN A 373 30.56 -18.27 -19.81
N ARG A 374 30.49 -17.15 -19.09
CA ARG A 374 30.72 -17.09 -17.64
C ARG A 374 29.45 -16.73 -16.93
N GLU A 375 29.15 -17.44 -15.85
CA GLU A 375 28.02 -17.11 -14.98
C GLU A 375 28.32 -15.82 -14.22
N ILE A 376 27.37 -14.88 -14.27
CA ILE A 376 27.46 -13.56 -13.65
C ILE A 376 26.43 -13.50 -12.52
N PRO A 377 26.86 -13.28 -11.26
CA PRO A 377 25.93 -13.04 -10.17
C PRO A 377 25.05 -11.81 -10.44
N LEU A 378 23.77 -11.88 -10.05
CA LEU A 378 22.79 -10.83 -10.35
C LEU A 378 23.24 -9.42 -9.89
N TYR A 379 23.90 -9.30 -8.74
CA TYR A 379 24.38 -8.02 -8.22
C TYR A 379 25.54 -7.41 -9.03
N MET A 380 26.25 -8.20 -9.84
CA MET A 380 27.32 -7.72 -10.74
C MET A 380 26.81 -7.44 -12.16
N LEU A 381 25.60 -7.89 -12.48
CA LEU A 381 25.03 -7.79 -13.82
C LEU A 381 24.92 -6.32 -14.30
N PRO A 382 24.48 -5.35 -13.48
CA PRO A 382 24.39 -3.96 -13.93
C PRO A 382 25.75 -3.39 -14.40
N GLU A 383 26.84 -3.65 -13.67
CA GLU A 383 28.18 -3.21 -14.03
C GLU A 383 28.67 -3.83 -15.35
N LYS A 384 28.44 -5.13 -15.53
CA LYS A 384 28.84 -5.85 -16.75
C LYS A 384 28.05 -5.39 -17.98
N LEU A 385 26.78 -5.06 -17.81
CA LEU A 385 25.96 -4.51 -18.90
C LEU A 385 26.36 -3.07 -19.24
N LYS A 386 26.67 -2.23 -18.24
CA LYS A 386 27.13 -0.84 -18.47
C LYS A 386 28.33 -0.75 -19.39
N SER A 387 29.28 -1.68 -19.29
CA SER A 387 30.48 -1.67 -20.13
C SER A 387 30.22 -1.91 -21.62
N HIS A 388 29.02 -2.35 -22.00
CA HIS A 388 28.66 -2.65 -23.39
C HIS A 388 27.60 -1.68 -23.95
N ILE A 389 26.94 -0.85 -23.14
CA ILE A 389 25.88 0.05 -23.61
C ILE A 389 26.52 1.27 -24.31
N ASN A 390 26.21 1.44 -25.60
CA ASN A 390 26.59 2.59 -26.41
C ASN A 390 25.63 2.76 -27.60
N GLU A 391 25.82 3.81 -28.43
CA GLU A 391 24.95 4.11 -29.59
C GLU A 391 24.79 2.95 -30.59
N SER A 392 25.77 2.05 -30.66
CA SER A 392 25.88 1.00 -31.69
C SER A 392 25.68 -0.41 -31.15
N SER A 393 25.41 -0.56 -29.85
CA SER A 393 25.23 -1.87 -29.23
C SER A 393 23.76 -2.28 -29.12
N ILE A 394 23.57 -3.59 -29.04
CA ILE A 394 22.29 -4.22 -28.74
C ILE A 394 22.51 -5.41 -27.79
N MET A 395 21.56 -5.60 -26.87
CA MET A 395 21.56 -6.75 -25.98
C MET A 395 20.68 -7.85 -26.58
N GLU A 396 21.24 -9.04 -26.77
CA GLU A 396 20.49 -10.21 -27.23
C GLU A 396 20.18 -11.11 -26.04
N TYR A 397 18.90 -11.23 -25.68
CA TYR A 397 18.45 -12.13 -24.62
C TYR A 397 18.18 -13.50 -25.22
N ILE A 398 18.89 -14.51 -24.72
CA ILE A 398 18.79 -15.89 -25.18
C ILE A 398 18.21 -16.72 -24.03
N TYR A 399 17.04 -17.30 -24.25
CA TYR A 399 16.31 -18.07 -23.24
C TYR A 399 16.56 -19.57 -23.38
N GLY A 400 16.98 -20.21 -22.30
CA GLY A 400 16.96 -21.68 -22.17
C GLY A 400 15.58 -22.24 -21.82
N ASP A 401 15.46 -23.57 -21.78
CA ASP A 401 14.18 -24.28 -21.61
C ASP A 401 13.50 -24.06 -20.24
N ASN A 402 14.29 -23.90 -19.17
CA ASN A 402 13.80 -23.86 -17.78
C ASN A 402 13.72 -22.44 -17.20
N VAL A 403 13.72 -21.41 -18.05
CA VAL A 403 13.72 -20.02 -17.61
C VAL A 403 12.35 -19.60 -17.10
N THR A 404 12.32 -18.96 -15.94
CA THR A 404 11.11 -18.41 -15.34
C THR A 404 10.93 -16.93 -15.67
N TYR A 405 9.74 -16.41 -15.39
CA TYR A 405 9.45 -15.00 -15.52
C TYR A 405 10.28 -14.13 -14.56
N GLN A 406 10.61 -14.63 -13.36
CA GLN A 406 11.52 -13.94 -12.43
C GLN A 406 12.90 -13.72 -13.04
N ASP A 407 13.51 -14.76 -13.62
CA ASP A 407 14.86 -14.69 -14.20
C ASP A 407 14.94 -13.62 -15.30
N TYR A 408 13.87 -13.53 -16.11
CA TYR A 408 13.74 -12.50 -17.12
C TYR A 408 13.64 -11.09 -16.52
N ILE A 409 12.80 -10.91 -15.49
CA ILE A 409 12.64 -9.61 -14.83
C ILE A 409 13.94 -9.19 -14.15
N ASP A 410 14.69 -10.10 -13.56
CA ASP A 410 16.00 -9.81 -12.96
C ASP A 410 16.98 -9.21 -13.98
N VAL A 411 17.08 -9.82 -15.17
CA VAL A 411 17.92 -9.30 -16.26
C VAL A 411 17.38 -7.99 -16.83
N LEU A 412 16.06 -7.89 -17.02
CA LEU A 412 15.41 -6.67 -17.52
C LEU A 412 15.64 -5.48 -16.57
N SER A 413 15.48 -5.70 -15.27
CA SER A 413 15.69 -4.71 -14.22
C SER A 413 17.16 -4.30 -14.13
N ALA A 414 18.10 -5.24 -14.19
CA ALA A 414 19.53 -4.93 -14.21
C ALA A 414 19.90 -4.07 -15.43
N HIS A 415 19.39 -4.41 -16.62
CA HIS A 415 19.64 -3.63 -17.84
C HIS A 415 19.03 -2.21 -17.75
N LYS A 416 17.82 -2.07 -17.19
CA LYS A 416 17.21 -0.75 -16.93
C LYS A 416 18.04 0.07 -15.94
N ILE A 417 18.56 -0.54 -14.87
CA ILE A 417 19.48 0.11 -13.93
C ILE A 417 20.72 0.60 -14.68
N SER A 418 21.39 -0.25 -15.46
CA SER A 418 22.59 0.11 -16.21
C SER A 418 22.38 1.31 -17.13
N VAL A 419 21.30 1.30 -17.92
CA VAL A 419 20.96 2.41 -18.81
C VAL A 419 20.66 3.67 -18.00
N TRP A 420 19.89 3.55 -16.92
CA TRP A 420 19.54 4.70 -16.08
C TRP A 420 20.77 5.36 -15.45
N GLU A 421 21.67 4.57 -14.86
CA GLU A 421 22.89 5.06 -14.22
C GLU A 421 23.82 5.75 -15.22
N LEU A 422 23.97 5.20 -16.44
CA LEU A 422 24.74 5.85 -17.51
C LEU A 422 24.12 7.18 -17.94
N ARG A 423 22.79 7.25 -18.07
CA ARG A 423 22.13 8.52 -18.40
C ARG A 423 22.24 9.53 -17.26
N ALA A 424 22.22 9.07 -16.01
CA ALA A 424 22.36 9.93 -14.84
C ALA A 424 23.72 10.64 -14.78
N THR A 425 24.78 10.06 -15.36
CA THR A 425 26.09 10.75 -15.43
C THR A 425 26.06 12.02 -16.29
N GLU A 426 25.04 12.17 -17.14
CA GLU A 426 24.84 13.34 -18.02
C GLU A 426 23.62 14.18 -17.61
N ASN A 427 23.26 14.16 -16.32
CA ASN A 427 22.17 14.96 -15.75
C ASN A 427 20.77 14.69 -16.37
N TYR A 428 20.57 13.49 -16.93
CA TYR A 428 19.30 13.10 -17.55
C TYR A 428 18.10 13.26 -16.61
N GLU A 429 18.27 12.96 -15.32
CA GLU A 429 17.19 13.02 -14.33
C GLU A 429 16.62 14.43 -14.19
N GLU A 430 17.50 15.43 -14.11
CA GLU A 430 17.08 16.82 -13.99
C GLU A 430 16.41 17.30 -15.28
N ILE A 431 16.99 16.97 -16.43
CA ILE A 431 16.45 17.31 -17.76
C ILE A 431 15.04 16.73 -17.92
N ASP A 432 14.88 15.44 -17.65
CA ASP A 432 13.60 14.74 -17.76
C ASP A 432 12.58 15.25 -16.74
N ALA A 433 13.01 15.57 -15.51
CA ALA A 433 12.14 16.18 -14.50
C ALA A 433 11.66 17.58 -14.90
N GLN A 434 12.52 18.41 -15.50
CA GLN A 434 12.14 19.73 -16.00
C GLN A 434 11.13 19.63 -17.15
N ILE A 435 11.35 18.72 -18.11
CA ILE A 435 10.41 18.43 -19.19
C ILE A 435 9.05 17.99 -18.63
N ARG A 436 9.03 17.09 -17.65
CA ARG A 436 7.77 16.60 -17.05
C ARG A 436 7.04 17.66 -16.23
N LYS A 437 7.75 18.54 -15.51
CA LYS A 437 7.13 19.63 -14.75
C LYS A 437 6.45 20.66 -15.67
N ASN A 438 6.91 20.78 -16.91
CA ASN A 438 6.35 21.68 -17.89
C ASN A 438 6.16 20.97 -19.24
N ILE A 439 5.16 20.10 -19.31
CA ILE A 439 4.82 19.32 -20.53
C ILE A 439 4.49 20.25 -21.72
N PHE A 440 4.10 21.50 -21.45
CA PHE A 440 3.83 22.52 -22.47
C PHE A 440 5.06 23.37 -22.82
N SER A 441 6.21 23.14 -22.15
CA SER A 441 7.47 23.77 -22.51
C SER A 441 7.87 23.36 -23.92
N ARG A 442 8.18 24.35 -24.75
CA ARG A 442 8.76 24.18 -26.09
C ARG A 442 10.26 24.42 -26.08
N ASP A 443 10.92 23.99 -25.01
CA ASP A 443 12.38 24.11 -24.93
C ASP A 443 13.03 23.02 -25.79
N ASP A 444 13.05 23.25 -27.10
CA ASP A 444 13.55 22.30 -28.09
C ASP A 444 14.96 21.81 -27.76
N LYS A 445 15.81 22.66 -27.17
CA LYS A 445 17.18 22.30 -26.76
C LYS A 445 17.19 21.25 -25.65
N LEU A 446 16.27 21.39 -24.68
CA LEU A 446 16.15 20.43 -23.58
C LEU A 446 15.68 19.06 -24.09
N TYR A 447 14.76 19.05 -25.06
CA TYR A 447 14.32 17.83 -25.73
C TYR A 447 15.44 17.20 -26.59
N GLU A 448 16.15 18.00 -27.38
CA GLU A 448 17.30 17.56 -28.18
C GLU A 448 18.39 16.94 -27.30
N GLU A 449 18.68 17.53 -26.14
CA GLU A 449 19.67 17.00 -25.20
C GLU A 449 19.22 15.69 -24.55
N ARG A 450 17.95 15.60 -24.12
CA ARG A 450 17.36 14.34 -23.63
C ARG A 450 17.46 13.24 -24.69
N ASP A 451 17.16 13.57 -25.95
CA ASP A 451 17.16 12.63 -27.05
C ASP A 451 18.59 12.22 -27.44
N ARG A 452 19.57 13.13 -27.37
CA ARG A 452 21.01 12.83 -27.49
C ARG A 452 21.43 11.81 -26.44
N ILE A 453 21.18 12.05 -25.16
CA ILE A 453 21.54 11.14 -24.06
C ILE A 453 20.84 9.77 -24.21
N THR A 454 19.57 9.77 -24.63
CA THR A 454 18.80 8.54 -24.87
C THR A 454 19.37 7.73 -26.04
N LYS A 455 19.90 8.41 -27.06
CA LYS A 455 20.56 7.79 -28.21
C LYS A 455 21.92 7.23 -27.82
N GLU A 456 22.69 7.96 -27.01
CA GLU A 456 24.03 7.59 -26.52
C GLU A 456 24.01 6.35 -25.64
N TYR A 457 23.06 6.28 -24.71
CA TYR A 457 22.83 5.12 -23.84
C TYR A 457 21.45 4.52 -24.12
N PRO A 458 21.30 3.76 -25.21
CA PRO A 458 20.00 3.27 -25.60
C PRO A 458 19.62 2.01 -24.82
N PHE A 459 18.32 1.78 -24.66
CA PHE A 459 17.78 0.52 -24.13
C PHE A 459 17.26 -0.30 -25.30
N ARG A 460 18.05 -1.26 -25.78
CA ARG A 460 17.74 -2.06 -26.98
C ARG A 460 17.89 -3.55 -26.72
N ILE A 461 16.87 -4.31 -27.10
CA ILE A 461 16.77 -5.75 -26.79
C ILE A 461 16.30 -6.52 -28.04
N THR A 462 17.06 -7.53 -28.43
CA THR A 462 16.60 -8.66 -29.26
C THR A 462 16.41 -9.90 -28.41
N GLU A 463 15.57 -10.83 -28.85
CA GLU A 463 15.11 -11.96 -28.06
C GLU A 463 15.06 -13.22 -28.93
N ARG A 464 15.65 -14.31 -28.45
CA ARG A 464 15.52 -15.65 -29.06
C ARG A 464 15.56 -16.76 -28.02
N PHE A 465 15.19 -17.96 -28.43
CA PHE A 465 15.28 -19.19 -27.63
C PHE A 465 16.43 -20.05 -28.18
N GLU A 466 17.06 -20.85 -27.31
CA GLU A 466 18.10 -21.82 -27.71
C GLU A 466 17.59 -22.95 -28.61
#